data_AF-A0A090RRK7-F1
#
_entry.id   AF-A0A090RRK7-F1
#
_cell.length_a   1.000
_cell.length_b   1.000
_cell.length_c   1.000
_cell.angle_alpha   90.00
_cell.angle_beta   90.00
_cell.angle_gamma   90.00
#
_symmetry.space_group_name_H-M   'P 1'
#
loop_
_entity.id
_entity.type
_entity.pdbx_description
1 polymer ?
#
loop_
_entity_poly.entity_id
_entity_poly.type
_entity_poly.pdbx_seq_one_letter_code
_entity_poly.pdbx_strand_id
1 'polypeptide(L)'
;MAAKYVAPYRTKGKNDLNVAVAICEAVQRPATLFVPIKSPEQQAIFSVHRMREHWVRDQTAIMNRIRALLSELGLVTPVGRSSLMKHVPLIFEDAESELPQLARVVIHDAYQHLDALNQRIANNEQTFESFAKISNSVQRIMKVRGVGPQTATAILASIGNGAQFDKGRDFSAWLS
;
A
#
# COMPACT_ATOMS: atom_id res chain seq x y z
N MET A 1 -1.47 -1.55 -22.16
CA MET A 1 -0.09 -1.25 -22.63
C MET A 1 0.63 -0.46 -21.54
N ALA A 2 1.90 -0.75 -21.25
CA ALA A 2 2.63 -0.03 -20.21
C ALA A 2 3.06 1.38 -20.70
N ALA A 3 2.97 2.39 -19.82
CA ALA A 3 3.25 3.79 -20.18
C ALA A 3 4.66 4.02 -20.75
N LYS A 4 5.65 3.20 -20.34
CA LYS A 4 7.02 3.25 -20.86
C LYS A 4 7.14 2.95 -22.36
N TYR A 5 6.21 2.17 -22.92
CA TYR A 5 6.18 1.86 -24.35
C TYR A 5 5.40 2.90 -25.16
N VAL A 6 4.64 3.76 -24.49
CA VAL A 6 3.88 4.87 -25.12
C VAL A 6 4.70 6.15 -25.14
N ALA A 7 5.50 6.40 -24.09
CA ALA A 7 6.26 7.63 -23.91
C ALA A 7 7.17 8.02 -25.11
N PRO A 8 7.87 7.08 -25.78
CA PRO A 8 8.70 7.42 -26.95
C PRO A 8 7.92 7.95 -28.15
N TYR A 9 6.61 7.63 -28.25
CA TYR A 9 5.76 8.04 -29.37
C TYR A 9 5.05 9.38 -29.12
N ARG A 10 5.26 10.00 -27.96
CA ARG A 10 4.66 11.29 -27.64
C ARG A 10 5.52 12.43 -28.20
N THR A 11 5.02 13.10 -29.23
CA THR A 11 5.74 14.15 -29.96
C THR A 11 5.70 15.54 -29.30
N LYS A 12 4.76 15.77 -28.37
CA LYS A 12 4.52 17.08 -27.71
C LYS A 12 4.31 16.92 -26.19
N GLY A 13 4.09 18.04 -25.50
CA GLY A 13 3.78 18.07 -24.06
C GLY A 13 2.60 17.15 -23.67
N LYS A 14 2.57 16.72 -22.40
CA LYS A 14 1.54 15.79 -21.90
C LYS A 14 0.17 16.46 -21.88
N ASN A 15 -0.72 16.02 -22.77
CA ASN A 15 -2.15 16.28 -22.74
C ASN A 15 -2.90 15.04 -23.27
N ASP A 16 -4.22 14.99 -23.12
CA ASP A 16 -5.00 13.79 -23.44
C ASP A 16 -4.93 13.42 -24.93
N LEU A 17 -4.96 14.41 -25.82
CA LEU A 17 -4.85 14.21 -27.27
C LEU A 17 -3.50 13.56 -27.64
N ASN A 18 -2.39 14.12 -27.17
CA ASN A 18 -1.06 13.61 -27.46
C ASN A 18 -0.82 12.24 -26.83
N VAL A 19 -1.45 11.95 -25.68
CA VAL A 19 -1.43 10.62 -25.07
C VAL A 19 -2.22 9.63 -25.92
N ALA A 20 -3.40 10.00 -26.41
CA ALA A 20 -4.20 9.14 -27.29
C ALA A 20 -3.48 8.83 -28.60
N VAL A 21 -2.91 9.83 -29.27
CA VAL A 21 -2.11 9.65 -30.50
C VAL A 21 -0.91 8.73 -30.24
N ALA A 22 -0.16 8.96 -29.15
CA ALA A 22 0.98 8.11 -28.80
C ALA A 22 0.57 6.66 -28.50
N ILE A 23 -0.61 6.43 -27.90
CA ILE A 23 -1.16 5.08 -27.71
C ILE A 23 -1.48 4.44 -29.07
N CYS A 24 -2.17 5.15 -29.96
CA CYS A 24 -2.52 4.65 -31.30
C CYS A 24 -1.28 4.30 -32.13
N GLU A 25 -0.22 5.10 -32.05
CA GLU A 25 1.07 4.81 -32.69
C GLU A 25 1.77 3.60 -32.08
N ALA A 26 1.79 3.50 -30.75
CA ALA A 26 2.41 2.37 -30.07
C ALA A 26 1.67 1.05 -30.33
N VAL A 27 0.34 1.05 -30.42
CA VAL A 27 -0.48 -0.17 -30.69
C VAL A 27 -0.12 -0.82 -32.02
N GLN A 28 0.30 -0.03 -33.01
CA GLN A 28 0.63 -0.53 -34.34
C GLN A 28 1.98 -1.25 -34.41
N ARG A 29 2.80 -1.20 -33.35
CA ARG A 29 4.16 -1.76 -33.36
C ARG A 29 4.13 -3.23 -32.94
N PRO A 30 4.73 -4.16 -33.71
CA PRO A 30 4.75 -5.58 -33.39
C PRO A 30 5.42 -5.91 -32.05
N ALA A 31 6.39 -5.08 -31.63
CA ALA A 31 7.14 -5.26 -30.38
C ALA A 31 6.43 -4.69 -29.14
N THR A 32 5.17 -4.23 -29.29
CA THR A 32 4.44 -3.61 -28.19
C THR A 32 3.91 -4.65 -27.21
N LEU A 33 4.42 -4.58 -25.99
CA LEU A 33 3.97 -5.44 -24.90
C LEU A 33 2.66 -4.91 -24.29
N PHE A 34 1.60 -5.69 -24.46
CA PHE A 34 0.31 -5.43 -23.82
C PHE A 34 0.32 -5.91 -22.37
N VAL A 35 -0.35 -5.15 -21.51
CA VAL A 35 -0.58 -5.56 -20.13
C VAL A 35 -1.86 -6.39 -20.17
N PRO A 36 -1.85 -7.66 -19.71
CA PRO A 36 -3.04 -8.48 -19.71
C PRO A 36 -4.13 -7.85 -18.86
N ILE A 37 -5.38 -8.06 -19.28
CA ILE A 37 -6.55 -7.65 -18.50
C ILE A 37 -6.55 -8.49 -17.22
N LYS A 38 -6.64 -7.83 -16.07
CA LYS A 38 -6.70 -8.51 -14.78
C LYS A 38 -8.03 -9.23 -14.66
N SER A 39 -8.03 -10.44 -14.12
CA SER A 39 -9.27 -11.11 -13.73
C SER A 39 -9.97 -10.33 -12.60
N PRO A 40 -11.28 -10.49 -12.40
CA PRO A 40 -11.99 -9.89 -11.27
C PRO A 40 -11.33 -10.20 -9.92
N GLU A 41 -10.85 -11.42 -9.72
CA GLU A 41 -10.16 -11.86 -8.51
C GLU A 41 -8.81 -11.16 -8.35
N GLN A 42 -8.06 -11.01 -9.44
CA GLN A 42 -6.80 -10.24 -9.46
C GLN A 42 -7.04 -8.77 -9.14
N GLN A 43 -8.11 -8.18 -9.66
CA GLN A 43 -8.49 -6.80 -9.38
C GLN A 43 -8.97 -6.62 -7.94
N ALA A 44 -9.70 -7.60 -7.39
CA ALA A 44 -10.12 -7.60 -5.99
C ALA A 44 -8.91 -7.63 -5.04
N ILE A 45 -7.98 -8.58 -5.21
CA ILE A 45 -6.79 -8.65 -4.36
C ILE A 45 -5.87 -7.42 -4.54
N PHE A 46 -5.78 -6.88 -5.76
CA PHE A 46 -5.08 -5.61 -6.01
C PHE A 46 -5.70 -4.44 -5.23
N SER A 47 -7.04 -4.42 -5.11
CA SER A 47 -7.77 -3.39 -4.37
C SER A 47 -7.49 -3.48 -2.87
N VAL A 48 -7.33 -4.70 -2.31
CA VAL A 48 -6.90 -4.90 -0.92
C VAL A 48 -5.50 -4.32 -0.68
N HIS A 49 -4.54 -4.60 -1.57
CA HIS A 49 -3.19 -4.02 -1.50
C HIS A 49 -3.21 -2.49 -1.52
N ARG A 50 -3.98 -1.90 -2.45
CA ARG A 50 -4.10 -0.45 -2.58
C ARG A 50 -4.71 0.18 -1.33
N MET A 51 -5.76 -0.42 -0.79
CA MET A 51 -6.42 0.07 0.41
C MET A 51 -5.51 -0.04 1.65
N ARG A 52 -4.75 -1.15 1.78
CA ARG A 52 -3.72 -1.29 2.82
C ARG A 52 -2.70 -0.16 2.75
N GLU A 53 -2.23 0.18 1.55
CA GLU A 53 -1.25 1.24 1.33
C GLU A 53 -1.79 2.60 1.78
N HIS A 54 -3.07 2.89 1.52
CA HIS A 54 -3.74 4.09 2.04
C HIS A 54 -3.80 4.08 3.58
N TRP A 55 -4.24 2.99 4.19
CA TRP A 55 -4.32 2.90 5.66
C TRP A 55 -2.95 3.03 6.35
N VAL A 56 -1.88 2.51 5.76
CA VAL A 56 -0.51 2.67 6.31
C VAL A 56 -0.06 4.13 6.26
N ARG A 57 -0.40 4.85 5.18
CA ARG A 57 -0.13 6.30 5.09
C ARG A 57 -0.93 7.07 6.14
N ASP A 58 -2.23 6.76 6.26
CA ASP A 58 -3.12 7.42 7.23
C ASP A 58 -2.66 7.14 8.67
N GLN A 59 -2.26 5.90 8.97
CA GLN A 59 -1.68 5.50 10.26
C GLN A 59 -0.44 6.34 10.59
N THR A 60 0.46 6.52 9.63
CA THR A 60 1.67 7.32 9.83
C THR A 60 1.31 8.79 10.06
N ALA A 61 0.36 9.33 9.28
CA ALA A 61 -0.09 10.70 9.40
C ALA A 61 -0.75 10.97 10.76
N ILE A 62 -1.67 10.11 11.21
CA ILE A 62 -2.36 10.29 12.50
C ILE A 62 -1.39 10.13 13.67
N MET A 63 -0.44 9.19 13.60
CA MET A 63 0.62 9.06 14.61
C MET A 63 1.44 10.36 14.73
N ASN A 64 1.81 10.97 13.60
CA ASN A 64 2.57 12.21 13.62
C ASN A 64 1.74 13.39 14.15
N ARG A 65 0.45 13.46 13.83
CA ARG A 65 -0.48 14.48 14.38
C ARG A 65 -0.63 14.34 15.90
N ILE A 66 -0.83 13.12 16.40
CA ILE A 66 -0.90 12.86 17.85
C ILE A 66 0.39 13.32 18.55
N ARG A 67 1.57 12.99 17.99
CA ARG A 67 2.84 13.45 18.57
C ARG A 67 2.98 14.97 18.57
N ALA A 68 2.58 15.63 17.48
CA ALA A 68 2.63 17.08 17.38
C ALA A 68 1.77 17.75 18.47
N LEU A 69 0.51 17.31 18.60
CA LEU A 69 -0.41 17.83 19.62
C LEU A 69 0.11 17.63 21.05
N LEU A 70 0.66 16.44 21.35
CA LEU A 70 1.27 16.18 22.65
C LEU A 70 2.50 17.06 22.89
N SER A 71 3.35 17.25 21.87
CA SER A 71 4.53 18.09 21.96
C SER A 71 4.21 19.57 22.16
N GLU A 72 3.13 20.08 21.56
CA GLU A 72 2.64 21.46 21.79
C GLU A 72 2.24 21.69 23.25
N LEU A 73 1.89 20.61 23.98
CA LEU A 73 1.52 20.61 25.39
C LEU A 73 2.66 20.14 26.30
N GLY A 74 3.90 20.09 25.79
CA GLY A 74 5.09 19.70 26.57
C GLY A 74 5.27 18.19 26.79
N LEU A 75 4.39 17.35 26.26
CA LEU A 75 4.42 15.89 26.42
C LEU A 75 5.14 15.24 25.24
N VAL A 76 6.44 14.98 25.39
CA VAL A 76 7.25 14.36 24.35
C VAL A 76 7.14 12.84 24.42
N THR A 77 6.71 12.20 23.32
CA THR A 77 6.67 10.73 23.20
C THR A 77 7.78 10.22 22.28
N PRO A 78 8.40 9.05 22.56
CA PRO A 78 9.42 8.50 21.69
C PRO A 78 8.86 8.11 20.31
N VAL A 79 9.70 8.20 19.29
CA VAL A 79 9.35 7.87 17.90
C VAL A 79 8.98 6.40 17.75
N GLY A 80 8.06 6.11 16.82
CA GLY A 80 7.66 4.75 16.46
C GLY A 80 6.27 4.37 16.98
N ARG A 81 5.62 3.45 16.25
CA ARG A 81 4.24 3.01 16.53
C ARG A 81 4.11 2.35 17.89
N SER A 82 4.98 1.38 18.19
CA SER A 82 4.92 0.65 19.47
C SER A 82 5.09 1.59 20.66
N SER A 83 6.00 2.55 20.56
CA SER A 83 6.18 3.58 21.59
C SER A 83 4.91 4.39 21.80
N LEU A 84 4.34 4.95 20.73
CA LEU A 84 3.14 5.79 20.82
C LEU A 84 1.95 5.03 21.39
N MET A 85 1.71 3.80 20.95
CA MET A 85 0.64 2.94 21.45
C MET A 85 0.80 2.57 22.94
N LYS A 86 2.00 2.65 23.49
CA LYS A 86 2.26 2.41 24.92
C LYS A 86 2.14 3.68 25.77
N HIS A 87 2.65 4.81 25.27
CA HIS A 87 2.75 6.04 26.07
C HIS A 87 1.43 6.84 26.12
N VAL A 88 0.67 6.88 25.02
CA VAL A 88 -0.58 7.67 24.97
C VAL A 88 -1.60 7.22 26.03
N PRO A 89 -1.85 5.91 26.25
CA PRO A 89 -2.70 5.47 27.34
C PRO A 89 -2.21 5.93 28.73
N LEU A 90 -0.90 5.85 28.98
CA LEU A 90 -0.32 6.27 30.27
C LEU A 90 -0.54 7.77 30.54
N ILE A 91 -0.47 8.61 29.52
CA ILE A 91 -0.76 10.05 29.62
C ILE A 91 -2.24 10.29 29.99
N PHE A 92 -3.15 9.42 29.55
CA PHE A 92 -4.57 9.51 29.90
C PHE A 92 -4.87 9.00 31.30
N GLU A 93 -4.12 8.01 31.80
CA GLU A 93 -4.25 7.46 33.15
C GLU A 93 -3.59 8.32 34.22
N ASP A 94 -2.62 9.15 33.84
CA ASP A 94 -1.94 10.07 34.75
C ASP A 94 -2.88 11.20 35.21
N ALA A 95 -3.17 11.21 36.51
CA ALA A 95 -3.99 12.21 37.18
C ALA A 95 -3.26 13.54 37.39
N GLU A 96 -1.92 13.52 37.40
CA GLU A 96 -1.06 14.71 37.53
C GLU A 96 -0.73 15.33 36.16
N SER A 97 -1.18 14.70 35.08
CA SER A 97 -1.00 15.21 33.71
C SER A 97 -1.70 16.56 33.56
N GLU A 98 -0.93 17.60 33.23
CA GLU A 98 -1.42 18.96 32.93
C GLU A 98 -2.19 19.04 31.60
N LEU A 99 -2.57 17.91 31.00
CA LEU A 99 -3.26 17.85 29.72
C LEU A 99 -4.66 18.49 29.83
N PRO A 100 -4.92 19.61 29.13
CA PRO A 100 -6.25 20.24 29.19
C PRO A 100 -7.35 19.30 28.72
N GLN A 101 -8.52 19.34 29.36
CA GLN A 101 -9.61 18.40 29.07
C GLN A 101 -10.02 18.37 27.58
N LEU A 102 -10.01 19.52 26.90
CA LEU A 102 -10.31 19.58 25.46
C LEU A 102 -9.25 18.85 24.62
N ALA A 103 -7.97 19.02 24.95
CA ALA A 103 -6.90 18.29 24.29
C ALA A 103 -7.01 16.78 24.55
N ARG A 104 -7.37 16.39 25.78
CA ARG A 104 -7.61 14.98 26.15
C ARG A 104 -8.66 14.33 25.25
N VAL A 105 -9.79 15.00 25.01
CA VAL A 105 -10.86 14.51 24.12
C VAL A 105 -10.36 14.36 22.68
N VAL A 106 -9.71 15.39 22.13
CA VAL A 106 -9.25 15.38 20.72
C VAL A 106 -8.18 14.32 20.48
N ILE A 107 -7.21 14.20 21.39
CA ILE A 107 -6.13 13.21 21.28
C ILE A 107 -6.70 11.80 21.46
N HIS A 108 -7.71 11.63 22.33
CA HIS A 108 -8.38 10.34 22.52
C HIS A 108 -9.11 9.88 21.25
N ASP A 109 -9.87 10.77 20.59
CA ASP A 109 -10.52 10.47 19.31
C ASP A 109 -9.50 10.09 18.22
N ALA A 110 -8.42 10.87 18.09
CA ALA A 110 -7.33 10.57 17.17
C ALA A 110 -6.66 9.21 17.48
N TYR A 111 -6.52 8.86 18.76
CA TYR A 111 -5.96 7.59 19.20
C TYR A 111 -6.89 6.40 18.89
N GLN A 112 -8.20 6.56 19.09
CA GLN A 112 -9.18 5.55 18.67
C GLN A 112 -9.16 5.34 17.16
N HIS A 113 -9.04 6.42 16.38
CA HIS A 113 -8.90 6.33 14.92
C HIS A 113 -7.62 5.58 14.52
N LEU A 114 -6.50 5.84 15.18
CA LEU A 114 -5.26 5.10 14.98
C LEU A 114 -5.44 3.60 15.28
N ASP A 115 -6.14 3.25 16.36
CA ASP A 115 -6.38 1.83 16.67
C ASP A 115 -7.27 1.16 15.62
N ALA A 116 -8.32 1.82 15.14
CA ALA A 116 -9.14 1.30 14.04
C ALA A 116 -8.31 1.07 12.76
N LEU A 117 -7.38 1.97 12.43
CA LEU A 117 -6.45 1.77 11.30
C LEU A 117 -5.51 0.58 11.54
N ASN A 118 -4.99 0.42 12.75
CA ASN A 118 -4.16 -0.73 13.13
C ASN A 118 -4.90 -2.06 12.88
N GLN A 119 -6.15 -2.14 13.30
CA GLN A 119 -7.00 -3.32 13.12
C GLN A 119 -7.30 -3.59 11.65
N ARG A 120 -7.64 -2.55 10.86
CA ARG A 120 -7.86 -2.68 9.41
C ARG A 120 -6.63 -3.22 8.67
N ILE A 121 -5.44 -2.74 9.03
CA ILE A 121 -4.18 -3.23 8.45
C ILE A 121 -3.95 -4.70 8.83
N ALA A 122 -4.22 -5.09 10.08
CA ALA A 122 -4.09 -6.48 10.52
C ALA A 122 -5.08 -7.42 9.81
N ASN A 123 -6.32 -6.96 9.58
CA ASN A 123 -7.34 -7.70 8.84
C ASN A 123 -6.95 -7.93 7.38
N ASN A 124 -6.26 -6.98 6.75
CA ASN A 124 -5.69 -7.20 5.41
C ASN A 124 -4.61 -8.28 5.41
N GLU A 125 -3.78 -8.36 6.45
CA GLU A 125 -2.78 -9.44 6.55
C GLU A 125 -3.47 -10.82 6.62
N GLN A 126 -4.54 -10.92 7.43
CA GLN A 126 -5.36 -12.13 7.49
C GLN A 126 -6.05 -12.43 6.14
N THR A 127 -6.43 -11.41 5.39
CA THR A 127 -6.99 -11.57 4.04
C THR A 127 -5.95 -12.16 3.09
N PHE A 128 -4.69 -11.71 3.14
CA PHE A 128 -3.60 -12.27 2.33
C PHE A 128 -3.30 -13.72 2.70
N GLU A 129 -3.23 -14.03 3.99
CA GLU A 129 -3.07 -15.38 4.51
C GLU A 129 -4.20 -16.31 4.02
N SER A 130 -5.45 -15.86 4.12
CA SER A 130 -6.62 -16.65 3.72
C SER A 130 -6.64 -16.89 2.22
N PHE A 131 -6.33 -15.87 1.42
CA PHE A 131 -6.24 -16.00 -0.03
C PHE A 131 -5.07 -16.90 -0.46
N ALA A 132 -3.94 -16.84 0.24
CA ALA A 132 -2.80 -17.71 0.00
C ALA A 132 -3.12 -19.19 0.22
N LYS A 133 -3.99 -19.52 1.18
CA LYS A 133 -4.41 -20.91 1.44
C LYS A 133 -5.23 -21.53 0.31
N ILE A 134 -5.98 -20.73 -0.44
CA ILE A 134 -6.87 -21.23 -1.51
C ILE A 134 -6.31 -21.06 -2.92
N SER A 135 -5.25 -20.25 -3.09
CA SER A 135 -4.68 -19.95 -4.40
C SER A 135 -3.40 -20.74 -4.67
N ASN A 136 -3.49 -21.76 -5.53
CA ASN A 136 -2.34 -22.56 -5.98
C ASN A 136 -1.21 -21.69 -6.56
N SER A 137 -1.54 -20.60 -7.28
CA SER A 137 -0.54 -19.68 -7.84
C SER A 137 0.22 -18.94 -6.74
N VAL A 138 -0.47 -18.46 -5.70
CA VAL A 138 0.17 -17.79 -4.55
C VAL A 138 1.05 -18.77 -3.79
N GLN A 139 0.58 -19.99 -3.54
CA GLN A 139 1.36 -21.03 -2.87
C GLN A 139 2.64 -21.37 -3.63
N ARG A 140 2.59 -21.42 -4.97
CA ARG A 140 3.78 -21.62 -5.80
C ARG A 140 4.78 -20.46 -5.66
N ILE A 141 4.29 -19.22 -5.64
CA ILE A 141 5.14 -18.03 -5.48
C ILE A 141 5.80 -18.02 -4.09
N MET A 142 5.07 -18.41 -3.04
CA MET A 142 5.59 -18.48 -1.66
C MET A 142 6.67 -19.55 -1.44
N LYS A 143 6.86 -20.50 -2.38
CA LYS A 143 7.99 -21.44 -2.30
C LYS A 143 9.34 -20.75 -2.48
N VAL A 144 9.36 -19.52 -3.01
CA VAL A 144 10.57 -18.71 -3.11
C VAL A 144 10.96 -18.22 -1.72
N ARG A 145 12.22 -18.46 -1.32
CA ARG A 145 12.74 -18.07 -0.01
C ARG A 145 12.55 -16.57 0.23
N GLY A 146 11.93 -16.22 1.35
CA GLY A 146 11.68 -14.83 1.76
C GLY A 146 10.40 -14.21 1.21
N VAL A 147 9.61 -14.95 0.42
CA VAL A 147 8.34 -14.46 -0.14
C VAL A 147 7.16 -14.94 0.71
N GLY A 148 6.61 -14.02 1.51
CA GLY A 148 5.40 -14.27 2.31
C GLY A 148 4.09 -14.01 1.55
N PRO A 149 2.93 -14.25 2.19
CA PRO A 149 1.60 -14.08 1.59
C PRO A 149 1.35 -12.68 1.01
N GLN A 150 1.71 -11.62 1.75
CA GLN A 150 1.56 -10.24 1.25
C GLN A 150 2.31 -10.05 -0.08
N THR A 151 3.59 -10.46 -0.15
CA THR A 151 4.39 -10.29 -1.37
C THR A 151 3.91 -11.21 -2.49
N ALA A 152 3.57 -12.46 -2.19
CA ALA A 152 3.10 -13.41 -3.19
C ALA A 152 1.78 -12.99 -3.83
N THR A 153 0.84 -12.49 -3.02
CA THR A 153 -0.43 -11.95 -3.51
C THR A 153 -0.23 -10.66 -4.30
N ALA A 154 0.71 -9.79 -3.91
CA ALA A 154 1.05 -8.59 -4.67
C ALA A 154 1.63 -8.93 -6.06
N ILE A 155 2.49 -9.96 -6.14
CA ILE A 155 3.03 -10.46 -7.41
C ILE A 155 1.89 -10.99 -8.28
N LEU A 156 1.05 -11.88 -7.76
CA LEU A 156 -0.11 -12.40 -8.50
C LEU A 156 -1.03 -11.28 -8.99
N ALA A 157 -1.34 -10.31 -8.11
CA ALA A 157 -2.20 -9.18 -8.43
C ALA A 157 -1.63 -8.30 -9.56
N SER A 158 -0.30 -8.22 -9.65
CA SER A 158 0.41 -7.36 -10.59
C SER A 158 0.62 -8.01 -11.95
N ILE A 159 1.02 -9.28 -11.97
CA ILE A 159 1.50 -9.97 -13.18
C ILE A 159 0.67 -11.20 -13.58
N GLY A 160 -0.31 -11.58 -12.77
CA GLY A 160 -1.14 -12.76 -13.01
C GLY A 160 -0.32 -14.04 -13.12
N ASN A 161 -0.43 -14.74 -14.25
CA ASN A 161 0.31 -15.98 -14.50
C ASN A 161 1.76 -15.75 -15.00
N GLY A 162 2.17 -14.49 -15.19
CA GLY A 162 3.52 -14.14 -15.63
C GLY A 162 3.83 -14.44 -17.10
N ALA A 163 2.85 -14.83 -17.92
CA ALA A 163 3.05 -15.19 -19.33
C ALA A 163 3.55 -14.04 -20.22
N GLN A 164 3.59 -12.82 -19.67
CA GLN A 164 4.18 -11.63 -20.30
C GLN A 164 5.71 -11.54 -20.19
N PHE A 165 6.36 -12.50 -19.51
CA PHE A 165 7.81 -12.57 -19.36
C PHE A 165 8.34 -13.88 -19.92
N ASP A 166 9.26 -13.80 -20.88
CA ASP A 166 9.89 -14.98 -21.48
C ASP A 166 10.94 -15.59 -20.56
N LYS A 167 11.62 -14.77 -19.75
CA LYS A 167 12.68 -15.19 -18.82
C LYS A 167 12.52 -14.51 -17.46
N GLY A 168 12.95 -15.19 -16.40
CA GLY A 168 12.92 -14.64 -15.03
C GLY A 168 13.67 -13.30 -14.89
N ARG A 169 14.73 -13.09 -15.69
CA ARG A 169 15.46 -11.82 -15.72
C ARG A 169 14.60 -10.65 -16.20
N ASP A 170 13.66 -10.88 -17.10
CA ASP A 170 12.78 -9.82 -17.64
C ASP A 170 11.76 -9.39 -16.59
N PHE A 171 11.31 -10.34 -15.74
CA PHE A 171 10.52 -10.03 -14.55
C PHE A 171 11.33 -9.23 -13.52
N SER A 172 12.58 -9.62 -13.23
CA SER A 172 13.45 -8.86 -12.32
C SER A 172 13.69 -7.42 -12.79
N ALA A 173 13.92 -7.23 -14.09
CA ALA A 173 14.08 -5.91 -14.70
C ALA A 173 12.77 -5.09 -14.75
N TRP A 174 11.62 -5.72 -14.59
CA TRP A 174 10.33 -5.03 -14.47
C TRP A 174 10.05 -4.55 -13.05
N LEU A 175 10.60 -5.24 -12.03
CA LEU A 175 10.48 -4.87 -10.63
C LEU A 175 11.42 -3.72 -10.21
N SER A 176 12.54 -3.55 -10.91
CA SER A 176 13.55 -2.50 -10.69
C SER A 176 13.10 -1.14 -11.25
#